data_AF-A0A9D9UZG3-F1
#
_entry.id   AF-A0A9D9UZG3-F1
#
_cell.length_a   1.000
_cell.length_b   1.000
_cell.length_c   1.000
_cell.angle_alpha   90.00
_cell.angle_beta   90.00
_cell.angle_gamma   90.00
#
_symmetry.space_group_name_H-M   'P 1'
#
loop_
_entity.id
_entity.type
_entity.pdbx_description
1 polymer ?
#
loop_
_entity_poly.entity_id
_entity_poly.type
_entity_poly.pdbx_seq_one_letter_code
_entity_poly.pdbx_strand_id
1 'polypeptide(L)'
;MKKTFSALLFSLALMFTLTPSIAFAQGQQQPQPDQQGTGESQPSELELRIGWLLDFVDGYVIPLIFGLAFVVFIWFVFVYFILGGAEEEQRAKGKQFLLWSLIGFVLMLSLWGIVNLLQNTIGFDNNSKPCLPVFEQDNEDC
;
A
#
# COMPACT_ATOMS: atom_id res chain seq x y z
N MET A 1 -9.67 26.20 14.56
CA MET A 1 -9.89 24.88 13.93
C MET A 1 -8.64 23.98 13.89
N LYS A 2 -7.41 24.51 13.97
CA LYS A 2 -6.17 23.70 13.91
C LYS A 2 -5.85 22.95 15.22
N LYS A 3 -6.27 23.53 16.37
CA LYS A 3 -5.98 23.00 17.71
C LYS A 3 -6.89 21.85 18.15
N THR A 4 -8.10 21.78 17.61
CA THR A 4 -9.07 20.71 17.89
C THR A 4 -8.75 19.41 17.13
N PHE A 5 -8.10 19.51 15.97
CA PHE A 5 -7.71 18.35 15.16
C PHE A 5 -6.54 17.57 15.79
N SER A 6 -5.54 18.28 16.34
CA SER A 6 -4.44 17.65 17.06
C SER A 6 -4.88 17.00 18.37
N ALA A 7 -5.87 17.57 19.08
CA ALA A 7 -6.46 16.97 20.27
C ALA A 7 -7.30 15.73 19.95
N LEU A 8 -7.99 15.70 18.79
CA LEU A 8 -8.73 14.53 18.31
C LEU A 8 -7.81 13.37 17.92
N LEU A 9 -6.68 13.65 17.28
CA LEU A 9 -5.67 12.63 16.96
C LEU A 9 -5.03 12.02 18.21
N PHE A 10 -4.80 12.82 19.26
CA PHE A 10 -4.26 12.32 20.52
C PHE A 10 -5.28 11.49 21.32
N SER A 11 -6.57 11.85 21.26
CA SER A 11 -7.64 11.08 21.92
C SER A 11 -7.97 9.77 21.18
N LEU A 12 -7.85 9.74 19.85
CA LEU A 12 -8.03 8.52 19.06
C LEU A 12 -6.87 7.54 19.29
N ALA A 13 -5.65 8.05 19.46
CA ALA A 13 -4.49 7.25 19.84
C ALA A 13 -4.63 6.61 21.23
N LEU A 14 -5.32 7.28 22.18
CA LEU A 14 -5.54 6.75 23.53
C LEU A 14 -6.63 5.65 23.58
N MET A 15 -7.62 5.68 22.69
CA MET A 15 -8.62 4.61 22.60
C MET A 15 -8.09 3.35 21.91
N PHE A 16 -7.09 3.48 21.05
CA PHE A 16 -6.48 2.34 20.37
C PHE A 16 -5.47 1.57 21.25
N THR A 17 -5.12 2.05 22.44
CA THR A 17 -4.15 1.37 23.33
C THR A 17 -4.79 0.73 24.57
N LEU A 18 -6.09 0.93 24.79
CA LEU A 18 -6.78 0.55 26.04
C LEU A 18 -7.79 -0.62 25.91
N THR A 19 -7.93 -1.25 24.75
CA THR A 19 -8.67 -2.52 24.62
C THR A 19 -7.81 -3.51 23.87
N PRO A 20 -7.17 -4.43 24.64
CA PRO A 20 -7.64 -5.80 24.63
C PRO A 20 -7.44 -6.47 26.00
N SER A 21 -8.50 -6.59 26.80
CA SER A 21 -8.42 -7.37 28.06
C SER A 21 -9.69 -8.13 28.42
N ILE A 22 -10.71 -8.10 27.57
CA ILE A 22 -12.03 -8.70 27.89
C ILE A 22 -12.45 -9.83 26.95
N ALA A 23 -11.61 -10.28 26.02
CA ALA A 23 -11.99 -11.33 25.07
C ALA A 23 -11.62 -12.77 25.49
N PHE A 24 -10.88 -12.97 26.59
CA PHE A 24 -10.55 -14.31 27.11
C PHE A 24 -11.36 -14.67 28.35
N ALA A 25 -12.68 -14.79 28.20
CA ALA A 25 -13.50 -15.50 29.17
C ALA A 25 -14.76 -16.02 28.46
N GLN A 26 -15.09 -17.30 28.71
CA GLN A 26 -16.20 -18.09 28.15
C GLN A 26 -15.88 -18.78 26.82
N GLY A 27 -15.32 -19.99 26.93
CA GLY A 27 -15.05 -20.87 25.80
C GLY A 27 -16.28 -21.60 25.26
N GLN A 28 -16.12 -22.13 24.05
CA GLN A 28 -16.32 -23.54 23.65
C GLN A 28 -15.74 -23.70 22.23
N GLN A 29 -14.96 -24.77 22.07
CA GLN A 29 -14.37 -25.30 20.85
C GLN A 29 -15.46 -25.71 19.82
N GLN A 30 -15.22 -25.52 18.52
CA GLN A 30 -15.81 -26.36 17.48
C GLN A 30 -14.78 -26.60 16.35
N PRO A 31 -14.68 -27.81 15.78
CA PRO A 31 -13.51 -28.31 15.06
C PRO A 31 -13.54 -28.03 13.54
N GLN A 32 -12.39 -27.68 12.96
CA GLN A 32 -12.13 -27.67 11.51
C GLN A 32 -10.75 -28.33 11.25
N PRO A 33 -10.63 -29.24 10.26
CA PRO A 33 -9.42 -30.04 10.06
C PRO A 33 -8.31 -29.24 9.37
N ASP A 34 -7.26 -28.99 10.14
CA ASP A 34 -5.81 -29.14 9.88
C ASP A 34 -5.22 -28.81 8.49
N GLN A 35 -4.58 -27.64 8.41
CA GLN A 35 -3.39 -27.39 7.59
C GLN A 35 -2.37 -26.63 8.45
N GLN A 36 -1.60 -27.39 9.23
CA GLN A 36 -0.60 -26.87 10.16
C GLN A 36 0.79 -26.88 9.54
N GLY A 37 1.17 -25.72 9.03
CA GLY A 37 2.52 -25.35 8.68
C GLY A 37 2.71 -23.83 8.75
N THR A 38 1.89 -23.14 9.55
CA THR A 38 2.24 -21.83 10.06
C THR A 38 3.42 -22.01 10.98
N GLY A 39 4.60 -21.54 10.58
CA GLY A 39 5.55 -21.07 11.58
C GLY A 39 4.79 -20.04 12.40
N GLU A 40 4.28 -20.46 13.56
CA GLU A 40 3.84 -19.60 14.63
C GLU A 40 5.06 -18.80 15.09
N SER A 41 5.43 -17.76 14.36
CA SER A 41 5.57 -16.51 15.09
C SER A 41 4.15 -16.16 15.50
N GLN A 42 3.84 -16.40 16.78
CA GLN A 42 2.65 -15.87 17.46
C GLN A 42 2.11 -14.66 16.70
N PRO A 43 0.84 -14.61 16.27
CA PRO A 43 0.26 -13.34 15.86
C PRO A 43 0.22 -12.48 17.14
N SER A 44 1.33 -11.79 17.39
CA SER A 44 1.33 -10.62 18.25
C SER A 44 0.19 -9.75 17.75
N GLU A 45 -0.63 -9.18 18.64
CA GLU A 45 -1.82 -8.40 18.28
C GLU A 45 -1.55 -7.19 17.34
N LEU A 46 -0.29 -7.01 16.96
CA LEU A 46 0.25 -6.10 15.97
C LEU A 46 0.08 -6.59 14.53
N GLU A 47 0.17 -7.89 14.24
CA GLU A 47 0.07 -8.39 12.84
C GLU A 47 -1.34 -8.23 12.26
N LEU A 48 -2.37 -8.49 13.08
CA LEU A 48 -3.78 -8.27 12.71
C LEU A 48 -4.07 -6.77 12.52
N ARG A 49 -3.33 -5.90 13.21
CA ARG A 49 -3.39 -4.44 13.06
C ARG A 49 -2.63 -3.90 11.84
N ILE A 50 -1.70 -4.65 11.26
CA ILE A 50 -0.93 -4.20 10.10
C ILE A 50 -1.56 -4.72 8.80
N GLY A 51 -2.19 -5.90 8.82
CA GLY A 51 -2.87 -6.47 7.65
C GLY A 51 -3.95 -5.55 7.06
N TRP A 52 -4.88 -5.03 7.87
CA TRP A 52 -5.93 -4.13 7.37
C TRP A 52 -5.38 -2.79 6.85
N LEU A 53 -4.21 -2.37 7.34
CA LEU A 53 -3.55 -1.14 6.90
C LEU A 53 -2.90 -1.35 5.54
N LEU A 54 -2.24 -2.48 5.32
CA LEU A 54 -1.62 -2.82 4.03
C LEU A 54 -2.69 -2.97 2.94
N ASP A 55 -3.78 -3.70 3.22
CA ASP A 55 -4.89 -3.86 2.27
C ASP A 55 -5.58 -2.54 1.93
N PHE A 56 -5.74 -1.65 2.92
CA PHE A 56 -6.28 -0.31 2.69
C PHE A 56 -5.33 0.57 1.85
N VAL A 57 -4.02 0.45 2.09
CA VAL A 57 -3.01 1.21 1.33
C VAL A 57 -2.96 0.76 -0.12
N ASP A 58 -2.89 -0.54 -0.37
CA ASP A 58 -2.80 -1.08 -1.73
C ASP A 58 -4.12 -0.93 -2.49
N GLY A 59 -5.26 -1.14 -1.83
CA GLY A 59 -6.57 -1.07 -2.47
C GLY A 59 -7.08 0.35 -2.73
N TYR A 60 -6.76 1.32 -1.87
CA TYR A 60 -7.29 2.69 -1.96
C TYR A 60 -6.21 3.76 -2.11
N VAL A 61 -5.15 3.72 -1.29
CA VAL A 61 -4.19 4.83 -1.22
C VAL A 61 -3.36 4.95 -2.49
N ILE A 62 -2.82 3.83 -3.00
CA ILE A 62 -2.03 3.82 -4.23
C ILE A 62 -2.86 4.30 -5.44
N PRO A 63 -4.03 3.72 -5.77
CA PRO A 63 -4.82 4.17 -6.92
C PRO A 63 -5.31 5.62 -6.76
N LEU A 64 -5.60 6.08 -5.54
CA LEU A 64 -6.00 7.47 -5.28
C LEU A 64 -4.87 8.46 -5.60
N ILE A 65 -3.63 8.18 -5.17
CA ILE A 65 -2.48 9.05 -5.43
C ILE A 65 -2.15 9.06 -6.93
N PHE A 66 -2.23 7.92 -7.61
CA PHE A 66 -2.04 7.85 -9.06
C PHE A 66 -3.08 8.68 -9.83
N GLY A 67 -4.36 8.56 -9.44
CA GLY A 67 -5.43 9.36 -10.03
C GLY A 67 -5.21 10.87 -9.80
N LEU A 68 -4.85 11.27 -8.59
CA LEU A 68 -4.59 12.66 -8.27
C LEU A 68 -3.36 13.21 -9.01
N ALA A 69 -2.28 12.43 -9.07
CA ALA A 69 -1.07 12.80 -9.81
C ALA A 69 -1.36 12.99 -11.31
N PHE A 70 -2.20 12.15 -11.90
CA PHE A 70 -2.60 12.27 -13.31
C PHE A 70 -3.39 13.55 -13.58
N VAL A 71 -4.36 13.89 -12.72
CA VAL A 71 -5.14 15.13 -12.85
C VAL A 71 -4.24 16.36 -12.68
N VAL A 72 -3.34 16.35 -11.69
CA VAL A 72 -2.38 17.44 -11.47
C VAL A 72 -1.43 17.57 -12.65
N PHE A 73 -0.95 16.48 -13.22
CA PHE A 73 -0.09 16.50 -14.41
C PHE A 73 -0.77 17.19 -15.59
N ILE A 74 -2.03 16.83 -15.88
CA ILE A 74 -2.82 17.46 -16.95
C ILE A 74 -3.00 18.96 -16.67
N TRP A 75 -3.40 19.33 -15.45
CA TRP A 75 -3.57 20.72 -15.05
C TRP A 75 -2.29 21.55 -15.19
N PHE A 76 -1.14 20.99 -14.78
CA PHE A 76 0.17 21.62 -14.93
C PHE A 76 0.50 21.90 -16.39
N VAL A 77 0.31 20.92 -17.28
CA VAL A 77 0.55 21.10 -18.72
C VAL A 77 -0.32 22.24 -19.27
N PHE A 78 -1.61 22.29 -18.93
CA PHE A 78 -2.50 23.36 -19.39
C PHE A 78 -2.08 24.75 -18.89
N VAL A 79 -1.73 24.88 -17.60
CA VAL A 79 -1.32 26.17 -17.02
C VAL A 79 -0.04 26.67 -17.67
N TYR A 80 0.99 25.82 -17.80
CA TYR A 80 2.27 26.24 -18.38
C TYR A 80 2.21 26.44 -19.90
N PHE A 81 1.32 25.75 -20.61
CA PHE A 81 1.18 25.90 -22.06
C PHE A 81 0.33 27.11 -22.47
N ILE A 82 -0.77 27.39 -21.75
CA ILE A 82 -1.73 28.45 -22.09
C ILE A 82 -1.37 29.79 -21.43
N LEU A 83 -1.01 29.82 -20.14
CA LEU A 83 -0.66 31.08 -19.46
C LEU A 83 0.82 31.46 -19.69
N GLY A 84 1.73 30.49 -19.71
CA GLY A 84 3.16 30.71 -19.95
C GLY A 84 3.53 30.95 -21.43
N GLY A 85 2.56 30.86 -22.35
CA GLY A 85 2.79 31.01 -23.79
C GLY A 85 2.90 32.45 -24.28
N ALA A 86 2.38 33.43 -23.51
CA ALA A 86 2.29 34.83 -23.91
C ALA A 86 3.54 35.67 -23.59
N GLU A 87 4.44 35.16 -22.76
CA GLU A 87 5.65 35.87 -22.29
C GLU A 87 6.87 34.93 -22.47
N GLU A 88 7.89 35.38 -23.21
CA GLU A 88 9.02 34.53 -23.60
C GLU A 88 9.81 33.99 -22.38
N GLU A 89 9.87 34.76 -21.29
CA GLU A 89 10.59 34.35 -20.08
C GLU A 89 9.84 33.25 -19.32
N GLN A 90 8.51 33.36 -19.25
CA GLN A 90 7.67 32.34 -18.61
C GLN A 90 7.66 31.03 -19.39
N ARG A 91 7.86 31.11 -20.71
CA ARG A 91 7.95 29.95 -21.60
C ARG A 91 9.22 29.14 -21.37
N ALA A 92 10.36 29.81 -21.15
CA ALA A 92 11.62 29.14 -20.83
C ALA A 92 11.56 28.44 -19.47
N LYS A 93 11.07 29.14 -18.43
CA LYS A 93 10.88 28.57 -17.09
C LYS A 93 9.85 27.44 -17.08
N GLY A 94 8.75 27.59 -17.82
CA GLY A 94 7.69 26.60 -17.92
C GLY A 94 8.16 25.29 -18.54
N LYS A 95 8.96 25.35 -19.61
CA LYS A 95 9.54 24.14 -20.24
C LYS A 95 10.46 23.39 -19.27
N GLN A 96 11.27 24.10 -18.50
CA GLN A 96 12.16 23.46 -17.52
C GLN A 96 11.37 22.75 -16.40
N PHE A 97 10.30 23.38 -15.89
CA PHE A 97 9.40 22.75 -14.91
C PHE A 97 8.64 21.56 -15.47
N LEU A 98 8.22 21.63 -16.73
CA LEU A 98 7.50 20.56 -17.42
C LEU A 98 8.40 19.35 -17.67
N LEU A 99 9.65 19.57 -18.09
CA LEU A 99 10.66 18.52 -18.21
C LEU A 99 10.94 17.84 -16.87
N TRP A 100 11.05 18.62 -15.79
CA TRP A 100 11.31 18.07 -14.45
C TRP A 100 10.13 17.22 -13.95
N SER A 101 8.89 17.64 -14.22
CA SER A 101 7.69 16.87 -13.87
C SER A 101 7.53 15.60 -14.71
N LEU A 102 7.84 15.67 -16.01
CA LEU A 102 7.78 14.51 -16.89
C LEU A 102 8.76 13.41 -16.46
N ILE A 103 9.98 13.80 -16.09
CA ILE A 103 11.00 12.87 -15.58
C ILE A 103 10.51 12.22 -14.28
N GLY A 104 9.95 12.99 -13.35
CA GLY A 104 9.37 12.46 -12.11
C GLY A 104 8.23 11.47 -12.36
N PHE A 105 7.33 11.77 -13.31
CA PHE A 105 6.20 10.91 -13.66
C PHE A 105 6.65 9.59 -14.29
N VAL A 106 7.60 9.64 -15.23
CA VAL A 106 8.16 8.44 -15.87
C VAL A 106 8.88 7.55 -14.86
N LEU A 107 9.62 8.12 -13.90
CA LEU A 107 10.29 7.34 -12.86
C LEU A 107 9.30 6.62 -11.95
N MET A 108 8.21 7.29 -11.53
CA MET A 108 7.19 6.67 -10.67
C MET A 108 6.49 5.50 -11.38
N LEU A 109 6.15 5.68 -12.66
CA LEU A 109 5.56 4.61 -13.48
C LEU A 109 6.56 3.48 -13.77
N SER A 110 7.83 3.79 -13.98
CA SER A 110 8.87 2.80 -14.25
C SER A 110 9.06 1.86 -13.07
N LEU A 111 9.17 2.38 -11.85
CA LEU A 111 9.35 1.53 -10.66
C LEU A 111 8.15 0.62 -10.41
N TRP A 112 6.92 1.15 -10.46
CA TRP A 112 5.72 0.35 -10.25
C TRP A 112 5.45 -0.63 -11.40
N GLY A 113 5.69 -0.20 -12.65
CA GLY A 113 5.56 -1.04 -13.84
C GLY A 113 6.56 -2.20 -13.84
N ILE A 114 7.80 -1.96 -13.42
CA ILE A 114 8.82 -3.00 -13.26
C ILE A 114 8.42 -3.96 -12.14
N VAL A 115 7.97 -3.47 -10.97
CA VAL A 115 7.53 -4.34 -9.87
C VAL A 115 6.38 -5.26 -10.31
N ASN A 116 5.36 -4.72 -10.98
CA ASN A 116 4.25 -5.52 -11.50
C ASN A 116 4.70 -6.51 -12.58
N LEU A 117 5.63 -6.11 -13.46
CA LEU A 117 6.20 -6.99 -14.47
C LEU A 117 7.00 -8.14 -13.85
N LEU A 118 7.78 -7.87 -12.80
CA LEU A 118 8.57 -8.87 -12.09
C LEU A 118 7.69 -9.85 -11.31
N GLN A 119 6.61 -9.37 -10.67
CA GLN A 119 5.65 -10.26 -10.01
C GLN A 119 5.02 -11.23 -11.03
N ASN A 120 4.61 -10.73 -12.19
CA ASN A 120 3.94 -11.53 -13.22
C ASN A 120 4.90 -12.46 -14.00
N THR A 121 6.17 -12.09 -14.14
CA THR A 121 7.11 -12.82 -15.00
C THR A 121 7.93 -13.87 -14.24
N ILE A 122 8.26 -13.61 -12.98
CA ILE A 122 9.12 -14.51 -12.19
C ILE A 122 8.31 -15.48 -11.32
N GLY A 123 6.97 -15.44 -11.39
CA GLY A 123 6.10 -16.36 -10.68
C GLY A 123 6.10 -16.17 -9.16
N PHE A 124 6.46 -14.97 -8.68
CA PHE A 124 6.25 -14.57 -7.29
C PHE A 124 4.78 -14.21 -7.07
N ASP A 125 3.91 -15.17 -7.35
CA ASP A 125 2.51 -15.10 -6.97
C ASP A 125 2.40 -15.77 -5.60
N ASN A 126 1.75 -15.12 -4.64
CA ASN A 126 1.69 -15.54 -3.23
C ASN A 126 1.01 -16.91 -3.03
N ASN A 127 0.51 -17.52 -4.11
CA ASN A 127 -0.14 -18.82 -4.17
C ASN A 127 0.82 -19.97 -4.55
N SER A 128 2.00 -19.68 -5.09
CA SER A 128 2.96 -20.70 -5.54
C SER A 128 4.13 -20.80 -4.55
N LYS A 129 3.82 -21.13 -3.30
CA LYS A 129 4.85 -21.59 -2.35
C LYS A 129 5.43 -22.90 -2.92
N PRO A 130 6.74 -22.96 -3.25
CA PRO A 130 7.33 -24.19 -3.78
C PRO A 130 7.10 -25.33 -2.80
N CYS A 131 6.69 -26.50 -3.29
CA CYS A 131 6.68 -27.73 -2.51
C CYS A 131 8.09 -27.95 -1.97
N LEU A 132 8.28 -27.70 -0.68
CA LEU A 132 9.53 -27.98 0.00
C LEU A 132 9.50 -29.47 0.34
N PRO A 133 10.48 -30.27 -0.10
CA PRO A 133 10.52 -31.67 0.30
C PRO A 133 10.79 -31.73 1.81
N VAL A 134 9.77 -32.06 2.58
CA VAL A 134 9.92 -32.45 3.98
C VAL A 134 10.14 -33.96 4.04
N PHE A 135 11.00 -34.39 4.96
CA PHE A 135 11.32 -35.81 5.15
C PHE A 135 10.23 -36.58 5.90
N GLU A 136 9.14 -35.90 6.27
CA GLU A 136 7.94 -36.50 6.85
C GLU A 136 6.93 -36.70 5.72
N GLN A 137 6.79 -37.95 5.31
CA GLN A 137 6.04 -38.36 4.13
C GLN A 137 4.66 -38.88 4.55
N ASP A 138 3.84 -38.02 5.13
CA ASP A 138 2.42 -38.24 5.31
C ASP A 138 1.61 -37.18 4.55
N ASN A 139 0.96 -37.67 3.49
CA ASN A 139 -0.28 -37.13 2.96
C ASN A 139 -0.19 -35.81 2.17
N GLU A 140 -0.24 -35.99 0.84
CA GLU A 140 -1.03 -35.21 -0.13
C GLU A 140 -1.53 -33.84 0.37
N ASP A 141 -0.80 -32.77 0.02
CA ASP A 141 -1.31 -31.72 -0.86
C ASP A 141 -0.29 -30.57 -0.98
N CYS A 142 0.03 -30.23 -2.24
CA CYS A 142 0.15 -28.83 -2.61
C CYS A 142 -1.24 -28.30 -2.92
#